data_AF-A0A444XT33-F1
#
_entry.id   AF-A0A444XT33-F1
#
_cell.length_a   1.000
_cell.length_b   1.000
_cell.length_c   1.000
_cell.angle_alpha   90.00
_cell.angle_beta   90.00
_cell.angle_gamma   90.00
#
_symmetry.space_group_name_H-M   'P 1'
#
loop_
_entity.id
_entity.type
_entity.pdbx_description
1 polymer ?
#
loop_
_entity_poly.entity_id
_entity_poly.type
_entity_poly.pdbx_seq_one_letter_code
_entity_poly.pdbx_strand_id
1 'polypeptide(L)' 'MSQNGKLIPNLDQHSTKLLNLTVLQRINPFVEAILITAAHVTFYEFNINLSQWESSSLRKILVVSFGRDLQLPTHAQTTR' A
#
# COMPACT_ATOMS: atom_id res chain seq x y z
N MET A 1 10.65 13.52 -34.61
CA MET A 1 9.23 13.67 -34.22
C MET A 1 9.02 12.95 -32.90
N SER A 2 8.70 13.67 -31.81
CA SER A 2 8.53 13.06 -30.49
C SER A 2 7.14 12.47 -30.36
N GLN A 3 7.01 11.15 -30.32
CA GLN A 3 5.79 10.52 -29.81
C GLN A 3 5.78 10.65 -28.29
N ASN A 4 5.40 11.84 -27.79
CA ASN A 4 5.00 12.06 -26.39
C ASN A 4 3.58 11.51 -26.15
N GLY A 5 3.23 10.37 -26.77
CA GLY A 5 2.07 9.60 -26.37
C GLY A 5 2.41 8.99 -25.01
N LYS A 6 1.61 9.27 -23.99
CA LYS A 6 1.74 8.66 -22.66
C LYS A 6 1.92 7.16 -22.85
N LEU A 7 3.16 6.67 -22.70
CA LEU A 7 3.46 5.24 -22.72
C LEU A 7 2.73 4.68 -21.51
N ILE A 8 1.53 4.16 -21.73
CA ILE A 8 0.87 3.31 -20.76
C ILE A 8 1.62 1.99 -20.94
N PRO A 9 2.48 1.57 -19.99
CA PRO A 9 3.03 0.23 -20.07
C PRO A 9 1.82 -0.70 -20.04
N ASN A 10 1.59 -1.42 -21.14
CA ASN A 10 0.56 -2.45 -21.20
C ASN A 10 1.07 -3.63 -20.38
N LEU A 11 1.06 -3.42 -19.06
CA LEU A 11 1.65 -4.29 -18.07
C LEU A 11 0.58 -5.32 -17.72
N ASP A 12 0.91 -6.60 -17.84
CA ASP A 12 -0.02 -7.65 -17.45
C ASP A 12 -0.33 -7.56 -15.93
N GLN A 13 -1.38 -8.25 -15.51
CA GLN A 13 -1.85 -8.20 -14.11
C GLN A 13 -0.78 -8.68 -13.12
N HIS A 14 0.04 -9.67 -13.50
CA HIS A 14 1.10 -10.20 -12.64
C HIS A 14 2.22 -9.18 -12.47
N SER A 15 2.70 -8.61 -13.56
CA SER A 15 3.72 -7.57 -13.58
C SER A 15 3.26 -6.31 -12.83
N THR A 16 1.98 -5.94 -12.95
CA THR A 16 1.37 -4.86 -12.15
C THR A 16 1.35 -5.18 -10.65
N LYS A 17 0.98 -6.41 -10.28
CA LYS A 17 0.97 -6.84 -8.87
C LYS A 17 2.38 -6.84 -8.28
N LEU A 18 3.38 -7.33 -9.04
CA LEU A 18 4.79 -7.36 -8.63
C LEU A 18 5.34 -5.94 -8.43
N LEU A 19 5.05 -5.03 -9.37
CA LEU A 19 5.44 -3.63 -9.28
C LEU A 19 4.82 -2.96 -8.04
N ASN A 20 3.51 -3.14 -7.84
CA ASN A 20 2.81 -2.59 -6.68
C ASN A 20 3.39 -3.12 -5.36
N LEU A 21 3.69 -4.43 -5.29
CA LEU A 21 4.31 -5.04 -4.12
C LEU A 21 5.70 -4.47 -3.85
N THR A 22 6.52 -4.32 -4.90
CA THR A 22 7.85 -3.72 -4.82
C THR A 22 7.79 -2.28 -4.29
N VAL A 23 6.80 -1.50 -4.73
CA VAL A 23 6.60 -0.12 -4.25
C VAL A 23 6.18 -0.10 -2.77
N LEU A 24 5.28 -0.99 -2.35
CA LEU A 24 4.84 -1.08 -0.95
C LEU A 24 5.99 -1.49 -0.02
N GLN A 25 6.84 -2.43 -0.45
CA GLN A 25 7.99 -2.90 0.32
C GLN A 25 9.04 -1.80 0.59
N ARG A 26 9.08 -0.74 -0.22
CA ARG A 26 9.91 0.44 0.06
C ARG A 26 9.43 1.26 1.25
N ILE A 27 8.13 1.19 1.56
CA ILE A 27 7.49 1.89 2.69
C ILE A 27 7.48 0.97 3.92
N ASN A 28 7.16 -0.31 3.73
CA ASN A 28 7.13 -1.32 4.78
C ASN A 28 7.75 -2.63 4.26
N PRO A 29 8.99 -2.98 4.67
CA PRO A 29 9.69 -4.16 4.15
C PRO A 29 9.09 -5.49 4.60
N PHE A 30 8.17 -5.49 5.57
CA PHE A 30 7.52 -6.70 6.07
C PHE A 30 6.30 -7.11 5.25
N VAL A 31 5.86 -6.28 4.29
CA VAL A 31 4.77 -6.62 3.38
C VAL A 31 5.17 -7.78 2.48
N GLU A 32 4.44 -8.88 2.59
CA GLU A 32 4.71 -10.12 1.86
C GLU A 32 3.79 -10.28 0.65
N ALA A 33 2.52 -9.91 0.78
CA ALA A 33 1.54 -10.06 -0.29
C ALA A 33 0.50 -8.95 -0.30
N ILE A 34 0.04 -8.60 -1.51
CA ILE A 34 -1.15 -7.78 -1.73
C ILE A 34 -2.36 -8.70 -1.79
N LEU A 35 -3.32 -8.46 -0.89
CA LEU A 35 -4.58 -9.18 -0.84
C LEU A 35 -5.61 -8.52 -1.74
N ILE A 36 -5.78 -7.19 -1.63
CA ILE A 36 -6.80 -6.42 -2.34
C ILE A 36 -6.25 -5.03 -2.71
N THR A 37 -6.64 -4.52 -3.88
CA THR A 37 -6.38 -3.15 -4.33
C THR A 37 -7.67 -2.45 -4.73
N ALA A 38 -7.84 -1.19 -4.36
CA ALA A 38 -8.93 -0.34 -4.83
C ALA A 38 -8.39 0.97 -5.40
N ALA A 39 -8.74 1.26 -6.65
CA ALA A 39 -8.22 2.42 -7.41
C ALA A 39 -8.86 3.75 -7.02
N HIS A 40 -10.10 3.72 -6.51
CA HIS A 40 -10.87 4.90 -6.16
C HIS A 40 -11.36 4.78 -4.73
N VAL A 41 -10.62 5.40 -3.80
CA VAL A 41 -10.99 5.43 -2.39
C VAL A 41 -11.00 6.87 -1.90
N THR A 42 -12.04 7.22 -1.15
CA THR A 42 -12.20 8.51 -0.48
C THR A 42 -12.17 8.27 1.02
N PHE A 43 -11.30 8.97 1.73
CA PHE A 43 -11.30 8.98 3.19
C PHE A 43 -12.30 10.02 3.68
N TYR A 44 -13.10 9.64 4.66
CA TYR A 44 -13.95 10.55 5.41
C TYR A 44 -13.46 10.58 6.85
N GLU A 45 -13.35 11.78 7.39
CA GLU A 45 -13.11 12.01 8.80
C GLU A 45 -14.34 12.66 9.41
N PHE A 46 -14.68 12.24 10.63
CA PHE A 46 -15.83 12.82 11.33
C PHE A 46 -15.38 14.04 12.14
N ASN A 47 -15.90 15.21 11.79
CA ASN A 47 -15.67 16.44 12.52
C ASN A 47 -16.63 16.51 13.71
N ILE A 48 -16.12 16.28 14.92
CA ILE A 48 -16.93 16.28 16.16
C ILE A 48 -17.53 17.66 16.48
N ASN A 49 -16.87 18.75 16.10
CA ASN A 49 -17.33 20.10 16.43
C ASN A 49 -18.53 20.51 15.58
N LEU A 50 -18.56 20.04 14.33
CA LEU A 50 -19.64 20.28 13.38
C LEU A 50 -20.63 19.12 13.29
N SER A 51 -20.33 17.99 13.95
CA SER A 51 -21.11 16.74 13.91
C SER A 51 -21.40 16.25 12.48
N GLN A 52 -20.41 16.35 11.60
CA GLN A 52 -20.55 16.02 10.18
C GLN A 52 -19.35 15.25 9.65
N TRP A 53 -19.56 14.50 8.57
CA TRP A 53 -18.48 13.84 7.82
C TRP A 53 -17.86 14.81 6.81
N GLU A 54 -16.53 14.88 6.81
CA GLU A 54 -15.77 15.68 5.84
C GLU A 54 -14.91 14.74 4.98
N SER A 55 -14.97 14.91 3.66
CA SER A 55 -14.20 14.09 2.71
C SER A 55 -12.81 14.68 2.47
N SER A 56 -11.79 13.83 2.41
CA SER A 56 -10.47 14.21 1.90
C SER A 56 -10.53 14.45 0.39
N SER A 57 -10.10 15.63 -0.07
CA SER A 57 -10.07 16.00 -1.50
C SER A 57 -8.94 15.34 -2.30
N LEU A 58 -8.10 14.54 -1.63
CA LEU A 58 -6.96 13.87 -2.23
C LEU A 58 -7.39 12.58 -2.93
N ARG A 59 -6.93 12.37 -4.16
CA ARG A 59 -7.06 11.05 -4.82
C ARG A 59 -6.17 10.04 -4.09
N LYS A 60 -6.74 8.93 -3.67
CA LYS A 60 -6.04 7.85 -2.96
C LYS A 60 -6.30 6.50 -3.61
N ILE A 61 -5.32 5.62 -3.45
CA ILE A 61 -5.42 4.19 -3.74
C ILE A 61 -5.31 3.47 -2.41
N LEU A 62 -6.15 2.45 -2.19
CA LEU A 62 -6.06 1.58 -1.02
C LEU A 62 -5.40 0.27 -1.42
N VAL A 63 -4.43 -0.17 -0.62
CA VAL A 63 -3.89 -1.52 -0.72
C VAL A 63 -3.99 -2.20 0.63
N VAL A 64 -4.70 -3.33 0.66
CA VAL A 64 -4.72 -4.24 1.81
C VAL A 64 -3.61 -5.26 1.59
N SER A 65 -2.70 -5.36 2.56
CA SER A 65 -1.53 -6.22 2.46
C SER A 65 -1.39 -7.10 3.69
N PHE A 66 -0.80 -8.27 3.48
CA PHE A 66 -0.37 -9.17 4.53
C PHE A 66 1.13 -8.97 4.74
N GLY A 67 1.57 -8.90 6.01
CA GLY A 67 2.97 -8.79 6.36
C GLY A 67 3.36 -9.72 7.49
N ARG A 68 4.65 -9.99 7.62
CA ARG A 68 5.21 -10.80 8.71
C ARG A 68 5.38 -9.94 9.96
N ASP A 69 5.03 -10.47 11.12
CA ASP A 69 5.36 -9.82 12.39
C ASP A 69 6.89 -9.69 12.53
N LEU A 70 7.36 -8.56 13.06
CA LEU A 70 8.74 -8.46 13.55
C LEU A 70 8.91 -9.55 14.61
N GLN A 71 9.57 -10.65 14.26
CA GLN A 71 10.11 -11.54 15.28
C GLN A 71 11.11 -10.72 16.09
N LEU A 72 10.75 -10.39 17.33
CA LEU A 72 11.69 -9.89 18.34
C LEU A 72 12.89 -10.86 18.38
N PRO A 73 14.14 -10.36 18.37
CA PRO A 73 15.30 -11.22 18.38
C PRO A 73 15.26 -12.12 19.61
N THR A 74 15.09 -13.42 19.39
CA THR A 74 15.13 -14.44 20.43
C THR A 74 16.59 -14.73 20.77
N HIS A 75 17.25 -13.79 21.47
CA HIS A 75 18.58 -14.02 22.02
C HIS A 75 18.56 -13.85 23.53
N ALA A 76 18.41 -14.97 24.23
CA ALA A 76 19.26 -15.33 25.36
C ALA A 76 19.04 -16.83 25.65
N GLN A 77 19.76 -17.68 24.91
CA GLN A 77 20.08 -18.99 25.46
C GLN A 77 20.95 -18.73 26.69
N THR A 78 20.37 -18.85 27.88
CA THR A 78 21.11 -19.02 29.12
C THR A 78 21.90 -20.32 29.00
N THR A 79 23.19 -20.20 28.67
CA THR A 79 24.15 -21.28 28.88
C THR A 79 24.27 -21.53 30.37
N ARG A 80 24.13 -22.81 30.72
CA ARG A 80 24.25 -23.41 32.06
C ARG A 80 25.60 -23.15 32.71
#